data_AF-A0AAP0RL63-F1
#
_entry.id   AF-A0AAP0RL63-F1
#
_cell.length_a   1.000
_cell.length_b   1.000
_cell.length_c   1.000
_cell.angle_alpha   90.00
_cell.angle_beta   90.00
_cell.angle_gamma   90.00
#
_symmetry.space_group_name_H-M   'P 1'
#
loop_
_entity.id
_entity.type
_entity.pdbx_description
1 polymer ?
#
loop_
_entity_poly.entity_id
_entity_poly.type
_entity_poly.pdbx_seq_one_letter_code
_entity_poly.pdbx_strand_id
1 'polypeptide(L)'
;MFDALQHILYRQKEQFSDGVGYSWIDGLKAHAAQHVTDKMMLNAEHIFPHNTPTSKEAYYYRTIFERFFPQNSARLTVPGGASVACSTAKAVEWDSAWSKNLDPSGRAALGVHLSAYDPQLSSVSAGNGPAIINNVPRMMELSTPELTIRS
;
A
#
# COMPACT_ATOMS: atom_id res chain seq x y z
N MET A 1 23.88 2.66 26.98
CA MET A 1 23.00 1.47 26.87
C MET A 1 21.52 1.80 27.14
N PHE A 2 21.19 2.76 28.01
CA PHE A 2 19.80 3.19 28.25
C PHE A 2 19.17 4.03 27.11
N ASP A 3 19.94 4.83 26.38
CA ASP A 3 19.42 5.68 25.28
C ASP A 3 18.79 4.89 24.12
N ALA A 4 19.25 3.65 23.90
CA ALA A 4 18.72 2.79 22.86
C ALA A 4 17.28 2.30 23.13
N LEU A 5 16.82 2.27 24.38
CA LEU A 5 15.43 1.89 24.68
C LEU A 5 14.52 3.11 24.70
N GLN A 6 15.06 4.29 25.03
CA GLN A 6 14.29 5.54 25.06
C GLN A 6 13.82 5.94 23.66
N HIS A 7 14.66 5.82 22.62
CA HIS A 7 14.23 6.16 21.25
C HIS A 7 13.17 5.19 20.69
N ILE A 8 13.11 3.95 21.16
CA ILE A 8 12.06 2.99 20.78
C ILE A 8 10.75 3.36 21.47
N LEU A 9 10.80 3.67 22.76
CA LEU A 9 9.63 4.00 23.58
C LEU A 9 8.90 5.26 23.07
N TYR A 10 9.66 6.26 22.63
CA TYR A 10 9.13 7.54 22.15
C TYR A 10 9.17 7.69 20.63
N ARG A 11 9.35 6.59 19.89
CA ARG A 11 9.37 6.63 18.43
C ARG A 11 8.01 7.10 17.91
N GLN A 12 8.03 8.10 17.04
CA GLN A 12 6.86 8.51 16.29
C GLN A 12 6.28 7.31 15.52
N LYS A 13 4.95 7.15 15.58
CA LYS A 13 4.27 6.09 14.84
C LYS A 13 4.32 6.43 13.36
N GLU A 14 5.00 5.60 12.57
CA GLU A 14 4.86 5.60 11.12
C GLU A 14 3.50 5.05 10.71
N GLN A 15 2.83 5.68 9.74
CA GLN A 15 1.72 5.03 9.04
C GLN A 15 2.25 3.76 8.33
N PHE A 16 1.43 2.72 8.28
CA PHE A 16 1.85 1.35 7.94
C PHE A 16 2.79 1.25 6.72
N SER A 17 2.41 1.87 5.61
CA SER A 17 3.15 1.90 4.35
C SER A 17 4.47 2.67 4.44
N ASP A 18 4.48 3.82 5.09
CA ASP A 18 5.67 4.65 5.28
C ASP A 18 6.69 3.99 6.21
N GLY A 19 6.21 3.13 7.11
CA GLY A 19 7.07 2.26 7.93
C GLY A 19 7.80 1.18 7.14
N VAL A 20 7.34 0.85 5.92
CA VAL A 20 8.06 -0.03 4.97
C VAL A 20 9.07 0.79 4.16
N GLY A 21 8.67 1.99 3.73
CA GLY A 21 9.51 2.97 3.06
C GLY A 21 8.68 3.95 2.23
N TYR A 22 9.08 5.23 2.22
CA TYR A 22 8.30 6.29 1.57
C TYR A 22 8.07 6.09 0.06
N SER A 23 8.92 5.32 -0.62
CA SER A 23 8.77 5.00 -2.05
C SER A 23 7.81 3.85 -2.34
N TRP A 24 7.36 3.11 -1.32
CA TRP A 24 6.56 1.90 -1.52
C TRP A 24 5.20 2.17 -2.18
N ILE A 25 4.43 3.11 -1.63
CA ILE A 25 3.13 3.51 -2.21
C ILE A 25 3.30 4.12 -3.59
N ASP A 26 4.32 4.94 -3.78
CA ASP A 26 4.54 5.62 -5.04
C ASP A 26 4.92 4.60 -6.13
N GLY A 27 5.66 3.54 -5.76
CA GLY A 27 5.93 2.38 -6.61
C GLY A 27 4.68 1.61 -7.00
N LEU A 28 3.75 1.35 -6.06
CA LEU A 28 2.48 0.67 -6.35
C LEU A 28 1.60 1.50 -7.31
N LYS A 29 1.49 2.81 -7.07
CA LYS A 29 0.77 3.74 -7.95
C LYS A 29 1.38 3.76 -9.35
N ALA A 30 2.72 3.83 -9.45
CA ALA A 30 3.43 3.81 -10.73
C ALA A 30 3.23 2.49 -11.49
N HIS A 31 3.32 1.36 -10.79
CA HIS A 31 3.06 0.03 -11.36
C HIS A 31 1.63 -0.06 -11.89
N ALA A 32 0.63 0.30 -11.09
CA ALA A 32 -0.77 0.29 -11.54
C ALA A 32 -1.02 1.22 -12.73
N ALA A 33 -0.34 2.37 -12.80
CA ALA A 33 -0.46 3.30 -13.92
C ALA A 33 0.07 2.73 -15.25
N GLN A 34 1.00 1.77 -15.22
CA GLN A 34 1.47 1.05 -16.41
C GLN A 34 0.45 0.03 -16.93
N HIS A 35 -0.43 -0.46 -16.06
CA HIS A 35 -1.39 -1.53 -16.38
C HIS A 35 -2.83 -1.04 -16.60
N VAL A 36 -3.18 0.14 -16.08
CA VAL A 36 -4.54 0.70 -16.18
C VAL A 36 -4.51 2.01 -16.95
N THR A 37 -5.14 2.01 -18.12
CA THR A 37 -5.24 3.20 -18.99
C THR A 37 -6.35 4.14 -18.56
N ASP A 38 -6.30 5.40 -18.99
CA ASP A 38 -7.38 6.37 -18.73
C ASP A 38 -8.69 5.93 -19.38
N LYS A 39 -8.62 5.29 -20.56
CA LYS A 39 -9.80 4.69 -21.22
C LYS A 39 -10.44 3.59 -20.37
N MET A 40 -9.64 2.76 -19.69
CA MET A 40 -10.17 1.75 -18.76
C MET A 40 -10.87 2.40 -17.57
N MET A 41 -10.29 3.48 -17.02
CA MET A 41 -10.89 4.25 -15.93
C MET A 41 -12.23 4.90 -16.36
N LEU A 42 -12.29 5.50 -17.55
CA LEU A 42 -13.54 6.06 -18.09
C LEU A 42 -14.66 5.01 -18.23
N ASN A 43 -14.29 3.76 -18.48
CA ASN A 43 -15.25 2.66 -18.60
C ASN A 43 -15.48 1.89 -17.28
N ALA A 44 -14.86 2.31 -16.17
CA ALA A 44 -14.84 1.52 -14.93
C ALA A 44 -16.23 1.23 -14.37
N GLU A 45 -17.16 2.18 -14.44
CA GLU A 45 -18.53 2.01 -13.94
C GLU A 45 -19.33 0.94 -14.70
N HIS A 46 -19.03 0.76 -15.98
CA HIS A 46 -19.69 -0.23 -16.83
C HIS A 46 -19.13 -1.63 -16.57
N ILE A 47 -17.84 -1.74 -16.28
CA ILE A 47 -17.16 -3.01 -16.02
C ILE A 47 -17.35 -3.46 -14.56
N PHE A 48 -17.32 -2.52 -13.62
CA PHE A 48 -17.39 -2.76 -12.18
C PHE A 48 -18.49 -1.92 -11.53
N PRO A 49 -19.79 -2.20 -11.81
CA PRO A 49 -20.89 -1.37 -11.32
C PRO A 49 -21.05 -1.36 -9.79
N HIS A 50 -20.57 -2.41 -9.11
CA HIS A 50 -20.51 -2.47 -7.65
C HIS A 50 -19.11 -2.08 -7.17
N ASN A 51 -19.00 -1.14 -6.23
CA ASN A 51 -17.73 -0.59 -5.73
C ASN A 51 -16.79 -0.19 -6.88
N THR A 52 -17.26 0.70 -7.75
CA THR A 52 -16.50 1.19 -8.90
C THR A 52 -15.14 1.75 -8.44
N PRO A 53 -14.02 1.27 -8.98
CA PRO A 53 -12.71 1.82 -8.66
C PRO A 53 -12.58 3.28 -9.07
N THR A 54 -12.12 4.13 -8.14
CA THR A 54 -11.92 5.58 -8.36
C THR A 54 -10.48 5.95 -8.67
N SER A 55 -9.55 4.99 -8.62
CA SER A 55 -8.14 5.16 -8.97
C SER A 55 -7.64 3.99 -9.80
N LYS A 56 -6.55 4.21 -10.54
CA LYS A 56 -5.87 3.16 -11.33
C LYS A 56 -5.35 2.02 -10.46
N GLU A 57 -4.85 2.33 -9.28
CA GLU A 57 -4.41 1.34 -8.29
C GLU A 57 -5.58 0.46 -7.83
N ALA A 58 -6.71 1.07 -7.45
CA ALA A 58 -7.90 0.32 -7.06
C ALA A 58 -8.44 -0.53 -8.22
N TYR A 59 -8.40 -0.02 -9.45
CA TYR A 59 -8.82 -0.76 -10.65
C TYR A 59 -7.93 -1.99 -10.87
N TYR A 60 -6.62 -1.82 -10.70
CA TYR A 60 -5.66 -2.91 -10.85
C TYR A 60 -5.93 -4.03 -9.83
N TYR A 61 -6.09 -3.69 -8.55
CA TYR A 61 -6.46 -4.67 -7.52
C TYR A 61 -7.81 -5.30 -7.77
N ARG A 62 -8.81 -4.52 -8.22
CA ARG A 62 -10.13 -5.04 -8.57
C ARG A 62 -10.06 -6.05 -9.71
N THR A 63 -9.23 -5.81 -10.71
CA THR A 63 -9.01 -6.73 -11.83
C THR A 63 -8.39 -8.05 -11.35
N ILE A 64 -7.44 -7.99 -10.43
CA ILE A 64 -6.86 -9.19 -9.79
C ILE A 64 -7.92 -9.93 -8.98
N PHE A 65 -8.68 -9.21 -8.16
CA PHE A 65 -9.75 -9.78 -7.34
C PHE A 65 -10.77 -10.54 -8.20
N GLU A 66 -11.29 -9.91 -9.26
CA GLU A 66 -12.30 -10.51 -10.15
C GLU A 66 -11.75 -11.74 -10.90
N ARG A 67 -10.44 -11.78 -11.19
CA ARG A 67 -9.79 -12.95 -11.78
C ARG A 67 -9.80 -14.17 -10.85
N PHE A 68 -9.63 -13.96 -9.55
CA PHE A 68 -9.60 -15.06 -8.56
C PHE A 68 -10.98 -15.35 -7.95
N PHE A 69 -11.85 -14.35 -7.84
CA PHE A 69 -13.14 -14.42 -7.15
C PHE A 69 -14.27 -13.82 -7.99
N PRO A 70 -14.65 -14.47 -9.10
CA PRO A 70 -15.64 -13.92 -10.05
C PRO A 70 -17.09 -13.92 -9.51
N GLN A 71 -17.34 -14.52 -8.35
CA GLN A 71 -18.68 -14.68 -7.80
C GLN A 71 -19.21 -13.40 -7.14
N ASN A 72 -20.52 -13.14 -7.29
CA ASN A 72 -21.18 -12.03 -6.62
C ASN A 72 -21.05 -12.08 -5.09
N SER A 73 -21.09 -13.28 -4.49
CA SER A 73 -20.93 -13.44 -3.05
C SER A 73 -19.61 -12.87 -2.54
N ALA A 74 -18.51 -13.06 -3.27
CA ALA A 74 -17.20 -12.51 -2.91
C ALA A 74 -17.18 -10.97 -3.05
N ARG A 75 -17.82 -10.40 -4.08
CA ARG A 75 -17.92 -8.94 -4.24
C ARG A 75 -18.60 -8.27 -3.04
N LEU A 76 -19.61 -8.93 -2.48
CA LEU A 76 -20.39 -8.42 -1.34
C LEU A 76 -19.64 -8.50 -0.01
N THR A 77 -18.54 -9.26 0.11
CA THR A 77 -17.73 -9.29 1.34
C THR A 77 -16.73 -8.14 1.42
N VAL A 78 -16.49 -7.43 0.32
CA VAL A 78 -15.58 -6.27 0.29
C VAL A 78 -16.39 -5.00 0.62
N PRO A 79 -16.19 -4.38 1.80
CA PRO A 79 -16.90 -3.17 2.16
C PRO A 79 -16.54 -2.03 1.19
N GLY A 80 -17.56 -1.33 0.69
CA GLY A 80 -17.41 -0.14 -0.15
C GLY A 80 -17.46 1.17 0.63
N GLY A 81 -17.18 2.27 -0.06
CA GLY A 81 -17.26 3.63 0.48
C GLY A 81 -15.90 4.30 0.64
N ALA A 82 -15.92 5.58 1.06
CA ALA A 82 -14.69 6.30 1.38
C ALA A 82 -13.97 5.62 2.55
N SER A 83 -12.66 5.50 2.48
CA SER A 83 -11.82 4.99 3.57
C SER A 83 -10.52 5.79 3.61
N VAL A 84 -9.91 5.86 4.79
CA VAL A 84 -8.58 6.44 4.98
C VAL A 84 -7.72 5.39 5.67
N ALA A 85 -6.61 5.03 5.03
CA ALA A 85 -5.69 4.01 5.50
C ALA A 85 -6.40 2.69 5.89
N CYS A 86 -6.17 2.18 7.10
CA CYS A 86 -6.74 0.93 7.61
C CYS A 86 -8.12 1.11 8.29
N SER A 87 -8.77 2.26 8.08
CA SER A 87 -10.00 2.61 8.77
C SER A 87 -11.24 2.53 7.88
N THR A 88 -12.41 2.43 8.50
CA THR A 88 -13.70 2.48 7.79
C THR A 88 -14.08 3.90 7.39
N ALA A 89 -15.14 4.06 6.61
CA ALA A 89 -15.73 5.37 6.29
C ALA A 89 -15.99 6.23 7.52
N LYS A 90 -16.23 5.62 8.67
CA LYS A 90 -16.46 6.34 9.93
C LYS A 90 -15.25 7.16 10.36
N ALA A 91 -14.04 6.73 10.07
CA ALA A 91 -12.83 7.48 10.43
C ALA A 91 -12.72 8.79 9.64
N VAL A 92 -13.27 8.85 8.42
CA VAL A 92 -13.32 10.09 7.63
C VAL A 92 -14.14 11.17 8.34
N GLU A 93 -15.10 10.77 9.18
CA GLU A 93 -15.94 11.69 9.95
C GLU A 93 -15.26 12.19 11.25
N TRP A 94 -14.15 11.59 11.67
CA TRP A 94 -13.50 11.94 12.94
C TRP A 94 -12.68 13.22 12.87
N ASP A 95 -12.16 13.56 11.69
CA ASP A 95 -11.44 14.80 11.45
C ASP A 95 -11.73 15.33 10.04
N SER A 96 -12.17 16.59 9.97
CA SER A 96 -12.41 17.31 8.71
C SER A 96 -11.16 17.37 7.80
N ALA A 97 -9.95 17.33 8.36
CA ALA A 97 -8.70 17.28 7.61
C ALA A 97 -8.52 15.96 6.85
N TRP A 98 -9.02 14.84 7.37
CA TRP A 98 -8.92 13.53 6.72
C TRP A 98 -9.91 13.36 5.57
N SER A 99 -11.05 14.07 5.62
CA SER A 99 -12.03 14.08 4.54
C SER A 99 -11.50 14.61 3.20
N LYS A 100 -10.44 15.41 3.23
CA LYS A 100 -9.85 16.06 2.05
C LYS A 100 -8.56 15.40 1.57
N ASN A 101 -8.05 14.38 2.27
CA ASN A 101 -6.78 13.74 1.95
C ASN A 101 -6.88 12.21 2.09
N LEU A 102 -7.29 11.54 1.02
CA LEU A 102 -7.45 10.08 0.95
C LEU A 102 -6.14 9.34 0.60
N ASP A 103 -4.97 9.96 0.79
CA ASP A 103 -3.69 9.30 0.52
C ASP A 103 -3.49 8.11 1.48
N PRO A 104 -3.20 6.89 1.01
CA PRO A 104 -2.94 5.75 1.89
C PRO A 104 -1.56 5.78 2.56
N SER A 105 -0.79 6.87 2.43
CA SER A 105 0.50 7.10 3.09
C SER A 105 0.38 7.98 4.33
N GLY A 106 1.41 8.01 5.18
CA GLY A 106 1.52 8.88 6.36
C GLY A 106 1.37 10.36 6.04
N ARG A 107 1.60 10.75 4.79
CA ARG A 107 1.37 12.12 4.29
C ARG A 107 -0.10 12.55 4.36
N ALA A 108 -1.03 11.63 4.59
CA ALA A 108 -2.41 11.94 4.95
C ALA A 108 -2.50 12.86 6.18
N ALA A 109 -1.64 12.63 7.17
CA ALA A 109 -1.48 13.47 8.35
C ALA A 109 -0.50 14.62 8.07
N LEU A 110 -1.01 15.73 7.56
CA LEU A 110 -0.23 16.92 7.22
C LEU A 110 0.63 17.38 8.41
N GLY A 111 1.92 17.59 8.17
CA GLY A 111 2.87 18.08 9.17
C GLY A 111 3.43 17.03 10.14
N VAL A 112 3.00 15.77 10.04
CA VAL A 112 3.45 14.68 10.92
C VAL A 112 4.64 13.93 10.30
N HIS A 113 4.55 13.52 9.03
CA HIS A 113 5.59 12.75 8.34
C HIS A 113 6.47 13.61 7.43
N LEU A 114 7.28 14.51 8.02
CA LEU A 114 8.15 15.43 7.26
C LEU A 114 9.35 14.74 6.60
N SER A 115 9.79 13.60 7.13
CA SER A 115 10.86 12.75 6.58
C SER A 115 10.57 12.24 5.16
N ALA A 116 9.30 12.15 4.76
CA ALA A 116 8.92 11.81 3.40
C ALA A 116 9.43 12.82 2.35
N TYR A 117 9.76 14.04 2.77
CA TYR A 117 10.22 15.12 1.89
C TYR A 117 11.74 15.35 1.95
N ASP A 118 12.48 14.56 2.76
CA ASP A 118 13.94 14.70 2.85
C ASP A 118 14.60 14.16 1.56
N PRO A 119 15.33 14.99 0.79
CA PRO A 119 15.97 14.59 -0.46
C PRO A 119 17.03 13.48 -0.27
N GLN A 120 17.55 13.27 0.94
CA GLN A 120 18.57 12.24 1.15
C GLN A 120 18.00 10.81 1.15
N LEU A 121 16.72 10.63 1.50
CA LEU A 121 16.05 9.31 1.56
C LEU A 121 15.46 8.85 0.22
N SER A 122 15.28 9.74 -0.75
CA SER A 122 14.72 9.42 -2.08
C SER A 122 15.72 8.78 -3.05
N SER A 123 17.01 8.70 -2.67
CA SER A 123 18.12 8.34 -3.57
C SER A 123 18.66 6.91 -3.43
N VAL A 124 17.98 6.02 -2.70
CA VAL A 124 18.41 4.61 -2.64
C VAL A 124 17.77 3.80 -3.78
N SER A 125 18.55 3.68 -4.87
CA SER A 125 18.54 2.60 -5.87
C SER A 125 17.61 2.71 -7.10
N ALA A 126 17.91 3.66 -7.99
CA ALA A 126 17.81 3.40 -9.42
C ALA A 126 18.91 2.39 -9.83
N GLY A 127 18.64 1.10 -9.66
CA GLY A 127 19.57 0.02 -10.00
C GLY A 127 18.84 -1.15 -10.64
N ASN A 128 19.05 -1.32 -11.95
CA ASN A 128 18.65 -2.42 -12.84
C ASN A 128 17.23 -2.99 -12.68
N GLY A 129 16.34 -2.60 -13.61
CA GLY A 129 15.02 -3.21 -13.75
C GLY A 129 15.11 -4.73 -14.01
N PRO A 130 14.19 -5.55 -13.45
CA PRO A 130 14.21 -6.97 -13.67
C PRO A 130 13.72 -7.29 -15.08
N ALA A 131 14.47 -8.14 -15.79
CA ALA A 131 14.01 -8.77 -17.02
C ALA A 131 12.72 -9.57 -16.76
N ILE A 132 11.76 -9.45 -17.67
CA ILE A 132 10.51 -10.22 -17.65
C ILE A 132 10.85 -11.71 -17.73
N ILE A 133 10.59 -12.46 -16.66
CA ILE A 133 10.55 -13.93 -16.64
C ILE A 133 9.22 -14.39 -16.08
N ASN A 134 8.34 -14.85 -16.97
CA ASN A 134 7.18 -15.65 -16.62
C ASN A 134 7.63 -17.05 -16.17
N ASN A 135 7.62 -17.34 -14.87
CA ASN A 135 7.03 -18.56 -14.32
C ASN A 135 7.11 -18.57 -12.78
N VAL A 136 5.96 -18.84 -12.15
CA VAL A 136 5.68 -19.22 -10.75
C VAL A 136 6.91 -19.33 -9.80
N PRO A 137 6.98 -18.58 -8.68
CA PRO A 137 8.07 -18.75 -7.71
C PRO A 137 7.91 -20.06 -6.91
N ARG A 138 8.93 -20.92 -7.00
CA ARG A 138 9.19 -21.99 -6.02
C ARG A 138 9.56 -21.31 -4.68
N MET A 139 8.92 -21.72 -3.58
CA MET A 139 9.25 -21.26 -2.22
C MET A 139 10.77 -21.38 -1.97
N MET A 140 11.41 -20.29 -1.57
CA MET A 140 12.78 -20.33 -1.06
C MET A 140 12.77 -21.05 0.29
N GLU A 141 13.53 -22.14 0.40
CA GLU A 141 13.85 -22.73 1.70
C GLU A 141 14.75 -21.73 2.46
N LEU A 142 14.24 -21.25 3.60
CA LEU A 142 15.03 -20.50 4.56
C LEU A 142 15.82 -21.52 5.40
N SER A 143 17.13 -21.64 5.15
CA SER A 143 18.04 -22.32 6.06
C SER A 143 18.19 -21.46 7.33
N THR A 144 17.58 -21.90 8.42
CA THR A 144 17.80 -21.33 9.76
C THR A 144 19.22 -21.65 10.25
N PRO A 145 19.99 -20.68 10.78
CA PRO A 145 21.23 -20.99 11.47
C PRO A 145 20.95 -21.73 12.78
N GLU A 146 21.64 -22.84 13.01
CA GLU A 146 21.59 -23.62 14.25
C GLU A 146 21.90 -22.75 15.48
N LEU A 147 20.96 -22.69 16.41
CA LEU A 147 21.19 -22.20 17.77
C LEU A 147 21.80 -23.34 18.60
N THR A 148 23.12 -23.36 18.74
CA THR A 148 23.79 -24.25 19.69
C THR A 148 23.61 -23.72 21.12
N ILE A 149 22.75 -24.37 21.89
CA ILE A 149 22.66 -24.15 23.34
C ILE A 149 23.74 -25.03 23.99
N ARG A 150 24.72 -24.41 24.67
CA ARG A 150 25.67 -25.13 25.53
C ARG A 150 25.05 -25.24 26.94
N SER A 151 25.02 -26.47 27.45
CA SER A 151 24.63 -26.82 28.83
C SER A 151 25.60 -26.28 29.86
#